data_AF-A0A848TWD1-F1
#
_entry.id   AF-A0A848TWD1-F1
#
_cell.length_a   1.000
_cell.length_b   1.000
_cell.length_c   1.000
_cell.angle_alpha   90.00
_cell.angle_beta   90.00
_cell.angle_gamma   90.00
#
_symmetry.space_group_name_H-M   'P 1'
#
loop_
_entity.id
_entity.type
_entity.pdbx_description
1 polymer ?
#
loop_
_entity_poly.entity_id
_entity_poly.type
_entity_poly.pdbx_seq_one_letter_code
_entity_poly.pdbx_strand_id
1 'polypeptide(L)' 'MIKNIIFDFGDIFINLDKGIIIREIQKYGHPALTPELIALSDAYEVGQISSENFIDTAQSYFANTSAEEII' A
#
# COMPACT_ATOMS: atom_id res chain seq x y z
N MET A 1 -14.28 3.98 35.54
CA MET A 1 -12.83 4.16 35.32
C MET A 1 -12.42 3.19 34.21
N ILE A 2 -11.84 3.70 33.12
CA ILE A 2 -11.37 2.86 32.01
C ILE A 2 -10.11 2.10 32.48
N LYS A 3 -10.04 0.81 32.15
CA LYS A 3 -8.92 -0.08 32.56
C LYS A 3 -7.97 -0.42 31.42
N ASN A 4 -8.45 -0.39 30.18
CA ASN A 4 -7.68 -0.76 29.00
C ASN A 4 -7.99 0.23 27.87
N ILE A 5 -7.00 0.50 27.04
CA ILE A 5 -7.12 1.26 25.80
C ILE A 5 -6.44 0.42 24.71
N ILE A 6 -7.09 0.28 23.57
CA ILE A 6 -6.52 -0.35 22.38
C ILE A 6 -6.29 0.77 21.38
N PHE A 7 -5.08 0.83 20.84
CA PHE A 7 -4.68 1.84 19.88
C PHE A 7 -4.49 1.19 18.51
N ASP A 8 -4.97 1.88 17.48
CA ASP A 8 -4.54 1.63 16.11
C ASP A 8 -3.10 2.16 15.91
N PHE A 9 -2.46 1.81 14.80
CA PHE A 9 -1.14 2.29 14.46
C PHE A 9 -1.18 3.56 13.59
N GLY A 10 -1.86 3.48 12.44
CA GLY A 10 -2.02 4.60 11.52
C GLY A 10 -2.84 5.73 12.13
N ASP A 11 -2.44 6.98 11.87
CA ASP A 11 -3.06 8.21 12.40
C ASP A 11 -3.10 8.32 13.95
N ILE A 12 -2.54 7.35 14.68
CA ILE A 12 -2.43 7.36 16.15
C ILE A 12 -0.96 7.44 16.59
N PHE A 13 -0.13 6.51 16.13
CA PHE A 13 1.32 6.49 16.43
C PHE A 13 2.16 7.07 15.30
N ILE A 14 1.64 7.10 14.07
CA ILE A 14 2.29 7.72 12.91
C ILE A 14 1.28 8.57 12.14
N ASN A 15 1.73 9.71 11.63
CA ASN A 15 0.92 10.53 10.72
C ASN A 15 0.98 9.92 9.32
N LEU A 16 -0.16 9.71 8.68
CA LEU A 16 -0.23 9.19 7.31
C LEU A 16 -0.37 10.33 6.29
N ASP A 17 0.41 10.26 5.23
CA ASP A 17 0.14 11.05 4.02
C ASP A 17 -0.72 10.23 3.07
N LYS A 18 -2.05 10.31 3.22
CA LYS A 18 -3.00 9.56 2.36
C LYS A 18 -2.92 9.95 0.89
N GLY A 19 -2.34 11.11 0.57
CA GLY A 19 -2.15 11.58 -0.80
C GLY A 19 -0.89 11.04 -1.48
N ILE A 20 0.07 10.48 -0.72
CA ILE A 20 1.35 10.02 -1.28
C ILE A 20 1.13 8.96 -2.36
N ILE A 21 0.21 8.03 -2.13
CA ILE A 21 -0.05 6.91 -3.06
C ILE A 21 -0.43 7.45 -4.43
N ILE A 22 -1.38 8.39 -4.50
CA ILE A 22 -1.82 9.00 -5.76
C ILE A 22 -0.68 9.77 -6.44
N ARG A 23 0.13 10.52 -5.67
CA ARG A 23 1.25 11.28 -6.23
C ARG A 23 2.35 10.38 -6.80
N GLU A 24 2.61 9.23 -6.17
CA GLU A 24 3.65 8.30 -6.63
C GLU A 24 3.20 7.49 -7.86
N ILE A 25 1.98 6.93 -7.86
CA ILE A 25 1.49 6.16 -9.02
C ILE A 25 1.31 7.04 -10.27
N GLN A 26 1.02 8.33 -10.09
CA GLN A 26 0.95 9.31 -11.19
C GLN A 26 2.27 9.46 -11.94
N LYS A 27 3.42 9.29 -11.26
CA LYS A 27 4.74 9.32 -11.92
C LYS A 27 4.92 8.19 -12.93
N TYR A 28 4.17 7.10 -12.76
CA TYR A 28 4.17 5.92 -13.63
C TYR A 28 2.99 5.93 -14.64
N GLY A 29 2.33 7.07 -14.82
CA GLY A 29 1.25 7.22 -15.80
C GLY A 29 -0.12 6.72 -15.33
N HIS A 30 -0.27 6.42 -14.04
CA HIS A 30 -1.55 6.00 -13.46
C HIS A 30 -2.23 7.19 -12.75
N PRO A 31 -3.31 7.76 -13.31
CA PRO A 31 -3.93 8.96 -12.73
C PRO A 31 -4.69 8.69 -11.43
N ALA A 32 -5.03 7.43 -11.16
CA ALA A 32 -5.80 6.97 -10.00
C ALA A 32 -5.46 5.52 -9.65
N LEU A 33 -5.82 5.09 -8.44
CA LEU A 33 -5.75 3.69 -8.01
C LEU A 33 -6.76 2.85 -8.81
N THR A 34 -6.26 1.78 -9.44
CA THR A 34 -7.14 0.84 -10.15
C THR A 34 -7.78 -0.15 -9.17
N PRO A 35 -8.93 -0.74 -9.51
CA PRO A 35 -9.55 -1.78 -8.69
C PRO A 35 -8.61 -2.96 -8.39
N GLU A 36 -7.71 -3.30 -9.32
CA GLU A 36 -6.76 -4.40 -9.17
C GLU A 36 -5.67 -4.08 -8.15
N LEU A 37 -5.15 -2.84 -8.13
CA LEU A 37 -4.18 -2.40 -7.13
C LEU A 37 -4.81 -2.34 -5.73
N ILE A 38 -6.09 -1.95 -5.64
CA ILE A 38 -6.83 -1.98 -4.38
C ILE A 38 -6.98 -3.42 -3.89
N ALA A 39 -7.44 -4.33 -4.75
CA ALA A 39 -7.59 -5.75 -4.39
C ALA A 39 -6.26 -6.40 -3.98
N LEU A 40 -5.15 -6.01 -4.61
CA LEU A 40 -3.81 -6.45 -4.24
C LEU A 40 -3.42 -5.97 -2.82
N SER A 41 -3.69 -4.70 -2.51
CA SER A 41 -3.45 -4.13 -1.18
C SER A 41 -4.31 -4.82 -0.11
N ASP A 42 -5.60 -5.00 -0.37
CA ASP A 42 -6.54 -5.63 0.56
C ASP A 42 -6.12 -7.09 0.88
N ALA A 43 -5.67 -7.83 -0.13
CA ALA A 43 -5.18 -9.20 0.05
C ALA A 43 -3.89 -9.25 0.88
N TYR A 44 -2.99 -8.27 0.71
CA TYR A 44 -1.76 -8.18 1.48
C TYR A 44 -2.03 -7.80 2.95
N GLU A 45 -2.93 -6.84 3.19
CA GLU A 45 -3.27 -6.34 4.53
C GLU A 45 -3.76 -7.45 5.47
N VAL A 46 -4.48 -8.43 4.92
CA VAL A 46 -5.00 -9.58 5.69
C VAL A 46 -4.08 -10.80 5.68
N GLY A 47 -2.89 -10.68 5.09
CA GLY A 47 -1.89 -11.76 5.01
C GLY A 47 -2.27 -12.91 4.06
N GLN A 48 -3.11 -12.66 3.05
CA GLN A 48 -3.52 -13.67 2.08
C GLN A 48 -2.42 -14.00 1.06
N ILE A 49 -1.51 -13.06 0.81
CA ILE A 49 -0.36 -13.21 -0.09
C ILE A 49 0.94 -12.83 0.63
N SER A 50 2.07 -13.35 0.16
CA SER A 50 3.39 -12.98 0.69
C SER A 50 3.85 -11.62 0.18
N SER A 51 4.84 -11.02 0.85
CA SER A 51 5.46 -9.76 0.42
C SER A 51 6.10 -9.89 -0.97
N GLU A 52 6.72 -11.04 -1.27
CA GLU A 52 7.30 -11.31 -2.58
C GLU A 52 6.23 -11.29 -3.68
N ASN A 53 5.10 -12.00 -3.46
CA ASN A 53 3.99 -11.99 -4.41
C ASN A 53 3.38 -10.60 -4.59
N PHE A 54 3.28 -9.80 -3.51
CA PHE A 54 2.81 -8.43 -3.57
C PHE A 54 3.72 -7.57 -4.46
N ILE A 55 5.03 -7.60 -4.21
CA ILE A 55 6.03 -6.83 -4.96
C ILE A 55 6.03 -7.24 -6.43
N ASP A 56 6.13 -8.55 -6.72
CA ASP A 56 6.14 -9.07 -8.09
C ASP A 56 4.89 -8.65 -8.87
N THR A 57 3.72 -8.73 -8.21
CA THR A 57 2.45 -8.33 -8.82
C THR A 57 2.42 -6.82 -9.03
N ALA A 58 2.84 -6.01 -8.06
CA ALA A 58 2.89 -4.56 -8.17
C ALA A 58 3.86 -4.09 -9.28
N GLN A 59 5.04 -4.73 -9.44
CA GLN A 59 5.98 -4.43 -10.52
C GLN A 59 5.35 -4.66 -11.91
N SER A 60 4.44 -5.61 -12.04
CA SER A 60 3.73 -5.83 -13.30
C SER A 60 2.80 -4.65 -13.69
N TYR A 61 2.34 -3.85 -12.72
CA TYR A 61 1.55 -2.63 -12.94
C TYR A 61 2.41 -1.38 -13.17
N PHE A 62 3.64 -1.37 -12.64
CA PHE A 62 4.57 -0.24 -12.73
C PHE A 62 5.82 -0.63 -13.54
N ALA A 63 5.68 -0.69 -14.87
CA ALA A 63 6.78 -1.11 -15.73
C ALA A 63 8.06 -0.26 -15.52
N ASN A 64 9.21 -0.93 -15.46
CA ASN A 64 10.55 -0.37 -15.20
C ASN A 64 10.83 0.07 -13.75
N THR A 65 10.05 -0.37 -12.75
CA THR A 65 10.41 -0.18 -11.34
C THR A 65 11.22 -1.35 -10.78
N SER A 66 12.24 -1.06 -9.97
CA SER A 66 12.89 -2.06 -9.11
C SER A 66 12.01 -2.42 -7.91
N ALA A 67 12.35 -3.50 -7.20
CA ALA A 67 11.64 -3.87 -5.98
C ALA A 67 11.80 -2.79 -4.90
N GLU A 68 12.97 -2.16 -4.84
CA GLU A 68 13.28 -1.05 -3.93
C GLU A 68 12.50 0.24 -4.26
N GLU A 69 12.00 0.40 -5.49
CA GLU A 69 11.13 1.51 -5.85
C GLU A 69 9.66 1.26 -5.49
N ILE A 70 9.30 0.01 -5.16
CA ILE A 70 7.95 -0.38 -4.69
C ILE A 70 7.84 -0.37 -3.16
N ILE A 71 8.94 -0.68 -2.46
CA ILE A 71 9.02 -0.70 -0.98
C ILE A 71 9.22 0.73 -0.44
#